data_AF-A0A1Q5BUG2-F1
#
_entry.id   AF-A0A1Q5BUG2-F1
#
_cell.length_a   1.000
_cell.length_b   1.000
_cell.length_c   1.000
_cell.angle_alpha   90.00
_cell.angle_beta   90.00
_cell.angle_gamma   90.00
#
_symmetry.space_group_name_H-M   'P 1'
#
loop_
_entity.id
_entity.type
_entity.pdbx_description
1 polymer ?
#
loop_
_entity_poly.entity_id
_entity_poly.type
_entity_poly.pdbx_seq_one_letter_code
_entity_poly.pdbx_strand_id
1 'polypeptide(L)'
;MGDRMDVPIGWFAAEQAAQNLIIEADGMMAVATFEFRATNDVLALTWLLADIDISSVDLPIASVRLVRAHLSVDQRWRAWCRSQLARAALTEADLRLARHAWRRLVKGRMLAGFTVSGVAADASPLTACCIGLSHARRAIDAYCHRQP
;
A
#
# COMPACT_ATOMS: atom_id res chain seq x y z
N MET A 1 17.84 32.54 2.88
CA MET A 1 17.01 31.98 1.79
C MET A 1 16.21 30.85 2.43
N GLY A 2 14.94 31.09 2.77
CA GLY A 2 14.11 30.08 3.45
C GLY A 2 13.70 29.02 2.44
N ASP A 3 14.28 27.84 2.54
CA ASP A 3 13.85 26.67 1.77
C ASP A 3 12.42 26.35 2.23
N ARG A 4 11.43 26.64 1.37
CA ARG A 4 10.04 26.30 1.64
C ARG A 4 9.96 24.78 1.55
N MET A 5 10.17 24.10 2.68
CA MET A 5 10.08 22.64 2.77
C MET A 5 8.74 22.21 2.18
N ASP A 6 8.81 21.61 1.00
CA ASP A 6 7.65 21.05 0.32
C ASP A 6 7.19 19.84 1.16
N VAL A 7 6.07 20.01 1.87
CA VAL A 7 5.53 18.99 2.76
C VAL A 7 4.78 17.96 1.90
N PRO A 8 5.09 16.66 1.99
CA PRO A 8 4.47 15.63 1.17
C PRO A 8 3.08 15.24 1.72
N ILE A 9 2.14 16.18 1.63
CA ILE A 9 0.80 16.06 2.19
C ILE A 9 0.05 14.88 1.56
N GLY A 10 0.15 14.71 0.24
CA GLY A 10 -0.54 13.64 -0.48
C GLY A 10 -0.05 12.25 -0.05
N TRP A 11 1.26 12.09 0.09
CA TRP A 11 1.85 10.83 0.57
C TRP A 11 1.42 10.51 2.01
N PHE A 12 1.49 11.49 2.93
CA PHE A 12 1.10 11.24 4.32
C PHE A 12 -0.38 10.94 4.48
N ALA A 13 -1.24 11.61 3.71
CA ALA A 13 -2.66 11.27 3.67
C ALA A 13 -2.87 9.82 3.19
N ALA A 14 -2.18 9.41 2.12
CA ALA A 14 -2.28 8.07 1.56
C ALA A 14 -1.77 6.98 2.52
N GLU A 15 -0.67 7.23 3.22
CA GLU A 15 -0.18 6.34 4.28
C GLU A 15 -1.16 6.25 5.45
N GLN A 16 -1.71 7.37 5.93
CA GLN A 16 -2.65 7.35 7.04
C GLN A 16 -3.94 6.60 6.68
N ALA A 17 -4.49 6.86 5.49
CA ALA A 17 -5.67 6.15 4.98
C ALA A 17 -5.43 4.64 4.86
N ALA A 18 -4.25 4.24 4.36
CA ALA A 18 -3.86 2.84 4.29
C ALA A 18 -3.73 2.18 5.67
N GLN A 19 -3.08 2.85 6.63
CA GLN A 19 -2.95 2.34 8.01
C GLN A 19 -4.31 2.17 8.67
N ASN A 20 -5.18 3.17 8.57
CA ASN A 20 -6.53 3.12 9.13
C ASN A 20 -7.32 1.93 8.56
N LEU A 21 -7.28 1.75 7.24
CA LEU A 21 -7.95 0.63 6.58
C LEU A 21 -7.41 -0.72 7.06
N ILE A 22 -6.09 -0.88 7.21
CA ILE A 22 -5.48 -2.12 7.71
C ILE A 22 -5.90 -2.40 9.14
N ILE A 23 -5.83 -1.40 10.03
CA ILE A 23 -6.18 -1.54 11.45
C ILE A 23 -7.66 -1.88 11.61
N GLU A 24 -8.53 -1.23 10.85
CA GLU A 24 -9.95 -1.51 10.88
C GLU A 24 -10.24 -2.92 10.35
N ALA A 25 -9.63 -3.32 9.23
CA ALA A 25 -9.86 -4.63 8.63
C ALA A 25 -9.26 -5.80 9.43
N ASP A 26 -8.07 -5.63 9.99
CA ASP A 26 -7.29 -6.67 10.68
C ASP A 26 -6.59 -6.09 11.93
N GLY A 27 -7.36 -5.98 13.02
CA GLY A 27 -6.89 -5.47 14.30
C GLY A 27 -5.81 -6.32 15.00
N MET A 28 -5.42 -7.46 14.42
CA MET A 28 -4.38 -8.35 14.96
C MET A 28 -3.02 -8.18 14.30
N MET A 29 -2.92 -7.44 13.19
CA MET A 29 -1.66 -7.22 12.50
C MET A 29 -0.82 -6.16 13.23
N ALA A 30 0.29 -6.58 13.83
CA ALA A 30 1.19 -5.64 14.50
C ALA A 30 1.84 -4.68 13.48
N VAL A 31 1.78 -3.37 13.76
CA VAL A 31 2.29 -2.27 12.91
C VAL A 31 3.78 -2.42 12.56
N ALA A 32 4.55 -3.08 13.43
CA ALA A 32 5.99 -3.30 13.23
C ALA A 32 6.33 -4.48 12.30
N THR A 33 5.33 -5.21 11.79
CA THR A 33 5.54 -6.38 10.93
C THR A 33 5.91 -5.99 9.51
N PHE A 34 6.62 -6.89 8.83
CA PHE A 34 6.97 -6.72 7.43
C PHE A 34 5.71 -6.68 6.55
N GLU A 35 4.74 -7.52 6.87
CA GLU A 35 3.43 -7.65 6.23
C GLU A 35 2.65 -6.35 6.35
N PHE A 36 2.58 -5.74 7.54
CA PHE A 36 1.93 -4.45 7.73
C PHE A 36 2.55 -3.38 6.84
N ARG A 37 3.89 -3.26 6.88
CA ARG A 37 4.60 -2.26 6.09
C ARG A 37 4.43 -2.47 4.58
N ALA A 38 4.50 -3.72 4.12
CA ALA A 38 4.30 -4.06 2.71
C ALA A 38 2.86 -3.75 2.25
N THR A 39 1.87 -4.07 3.09
CA THR A 39 0.45 -3.78 2.84
C THR A 39 0.20 -2.27 2.79
N ASN A 40 0.76 -1.54 3.75
CA ASN A 40 0.66 -0.09 3.82
C ASN A 40 1.26 0.57 2.59
N ASP A 41 2.48 0.18 2.19
CA ASP A 41 3.14 0.72 1.00
C ASP A 41 2.35 0.42 -0.28
N VAL A 42 1.75 -0.77 -0.41
CA VAL A 42 0.91 -1.14 -1.56
C VAL A 42 -0.35 -0.29 -1.62
N LEU A 43 -1.06 -0.16 -0.50
CA LEU A 43 -2.27 0.65 -0.43
C LEU A 43 -1.95 2.12 -0.69
N ALA A 44 -1.03 2.72 0.06
CA ALA A 44 -0.66 4.13 -0.06
C ALA A 44 -0.23 4.49 -1.49
N LEU A 45 0.59 3.66 -2.14
CA LEU A 45 0.93 3.86 -3.56
C LEU A 45 -0.29 3.79 -4.46
N THR A 46 -1.21 2.86 -4.21
CA THR A 46 -2.39 2.70 -5.05
C THR A 46 -3.34 3.88 -4.89
N TRP A 47 -3.59 4.34 -3.66
CA TRP A 47 -4.40 5.53 -3.38
C TRP A 47 -3.84 6.77 -4.06
N LEU A 48 -2.55 7.05 -3.84
CA LEU A 48 -1.88 8.22 -4.38
C LEU A 48 -1.84 8.21 -5.91
N LEU A 49 -1.50 7.08 -6.54
CA LEU A 49 -1.34 6.98 -7.99
C LEU A 49 -2.66 6.83 -8.74
N ALA A 50 -3.74 6.43 -8.05
CA ALA A 50 -5.09 6.44 -8.59
C ALA A 50 -5.78 7.81 -8.41
N ASP A 51 -5.11 8.77 -7.76
CA ASP A 51 -5.61 10.13 -7.49
C ASP A 51 -6.98 10.10 -6.78
N ILE A 52 -7.08 9.25 -5.76
CA ILE A 52 -8.33 9.06 -5.03
C ILE A 52 -8.40 10.06 -3.89
N ASP A 53 -9.55 10.74 -3.80
CA ASP A 53 -9.84 11.61 -2.67
C ASP A 53 -10.00 10.79 -1.37
N ILE A 54 -9.02 10.96 -0.50
CA ILE A 54 -8.88 10.33 0.81
C ILE A 54 -8.99 11.36 1.95
N SER A 55 -9.52 12.55 1.66
CA SER A 55 -9.61 13.65 2.63
C SER A 55 -10.68 13.43 3.70
N SER A 56 -11.55 12.44 3.50
CA SER A 56 -12.63 12.09 4.42
C SER A 56 -12.12 11.21 5.56
N VAL A 57 -12.65 11.44 6.77
CA VAL A 57 -12.39 10.61 7.96
C VAL A 57 -12.82 9.16 7.72
N ASP A 58 -13.94 8.97 7.04
CA ASP A 58 -14.41 7.68 6.55
C ASP A 58 -14.14 7.57 5.05
N LEU A 59 -13.40 6.53 4.65
CA LEU A 59 -13.11 6.25 3.26
C LEU A 59 -14.40 5.84 2.53
N PRO A 60 -14.85 6.57 1.49
CA PRO A 60 -16.05 6.18 0.76
C PRO A 60 -15.91 4.77 0.19
N ILE A 61 -16.91 3.92 0.39
CA ILE A 61 -16.88 2.53 -0.10
C ILE A 61 -16.64 2.45 -1.61
N ALA A 62 -17.14 3.43 -2.37
CA ALA A 62 -16.90 3.56 -3.80
C ALA A 62 -15.40 3.76 -4.11
N SER A 63 -14.72 4.64 -3.37
CA SER A 63 -13.28 4.89 -3.47
C SER A 63 -12.47 3.63 -3.13
N VAL A 64 -12.84 2.92 -2.06
CA VAL A 64 -12.22 1.65 -1.66
C VAL A 64 -12.38 0.59 -2.74
N ARG A 65 -13.56 0.48 -3.37
CA ARG A 65 -13.81 -0.46 -4.48
C ARG A 65 -13.02 -0.10 -5.73
N LEU A 66 -12.79 1.18 -6.02
CA LEU A 66 -11.91 1.62 -7.10
C LEU A 66 -10.47 1.16 -6.85
N VAL A 67 -9.94 1.33 -5.63
CA VAL A 67 -8.61 0.80 -5.26
C VAL A 67 -8.54 -0.71 -5.48
N ARG A 68 -9.58 -1.44 -5.08
CA ARG A 68 -9.62 -2.90 -5.23
C ARG A 68 -9.44 -3.36 -6.67
N ALA A 69 -9.93 -2.60 -7.65
CA ALA A 69 -9.78 -2.88 -9.07
C ALA A 69 -8.33 -2.71 -9.56
N HIS A 70 -7.55 -1.84 -8.90
CA HIS A 70 -6.13 -1.63 -9.22
C HIS A 70 -5.23 -2.71 -8.62
N LEU A 71 -5.62 -3.35 -7.50
CA LEU A 71 -4.90 -4.45 -6.84
C LEU A 71 -4.98 -5.78 -7.60
N SER A 72 -4.53 -5.76 -8.86
CA SER A 72 -4.38 -6.93 -9.72
C SER A 72 -3.19 -7.82 -9.30
N VAL A 73 -2.95 -8.91 -10.03
CA VAL A 73 -1.76 -9.78 -9.80
C VAL A 73 -0.45 -8.99 -9.89
N ASP A 74 0.57 -9.46 -9.14
CA ASP A 74 1.83 -8.73 -8.89
C ASP A 74 2.40 -8.01 -10.13
N GLN A 75 2.63 -8.74 -11.21
CA GLN A 75 3.27 -8.19 -12.42
C GLN A 75 2.45 -7.04 -13.05
N ARG A 76 1.12 -7.15 -13.07
CA ARG A 76 0.24 -6.14 -13.68
C ARG A 76 0.16 -4.89 -12.81
N TRP A 77 0.01 -5.06 -11.49
CA TRP A 77 0.04 -3.95 -10.54
C TRP A 77 1.38 -3.22 -10.61
N ARG A 78 2.50 -3.95 -10.64
CA ARG A 78 3.84 -3.38 -10.77
C ARG A 78 4.05 -2.59 -12.05
N ALA A 79 3.57 -3.10 -13.18
CA ALA A 79 3.63 -2.39 -14.46
C ALA A 79 2.81 -1.09 -14.42
N TRP A 80 1.61 -1.15 -13.83
CA TRP A 80 0.76 0.02 -13.62
C TRP A 80 1.44 1.07 -12.73
N CYS A 81 1.99 0.70 -11.57
CA CYS A 81 2.70 1.63 -10.68
C CYS A 81 3.87 2.32 -11.38
N ARG A 82 4.69 1.58 -12.14
CA ARG A 82 5.80 2.16 -12.91
C ARG A 82 5.31 3.19 -13.91
N SER A 83 4.22 2.88 -14.62
CA SER A 83 3.63 3.80 -15.58
C SER A 83 3.07 5.04 -14.90
N GLN A 84 2.41 4.90 -13.75
CA GLN A 84 1.83 6.02 -13.01
C GLN A 84 2.89 6.92 -12.40
N LEU A 85 3.91 6.37 -11.75
CA LEU A 85 5.04 7.13 -11.20
C LEU A 85 5.80 7.95 -12.24
N ALA A 86 5.73 7.57 -13.51
CA ALA A 86 6.35 8.32 -14.61
C ALA A 86 5.49 9.48 -15.12
N ARG A 87 4.17 9.45 -14.89
CA ARG A 87 3.20 10.45 -15.40
C ARG A 87 2.52 11.28 -14.31
N ALA A 88 2.68 10.91 -13.04
CA ALA A 88 1.94 11.51 -11.94
C ALA A 88 2.30 12.99 -11.79
N ALA A 89 1.28 13.85 -11.77
CA ALA A 89 1.42 15.28 -11.51
C ALA A 89 1.45 15.57 -10.00
N LEU A 90 2.31 14.86 -9.27
CA LEU A 90 2.49 14.99 -7.83
C LEU A 90 3.57 16.04 -7.52
N THR A 91 3.56 16.54 -6.28
CA THR A 91 4.69 17.33 -5.77
C THR A 91 5.97 16.48 -5.78
N GLU A 92 7.14 17.12 -5.88
CA GLU A 92 8.41 16.37 -5.86
C GLU A 92 8.61 15.69 -4.50
N ALA A 93 8.11 16.30 -3.41
CA ALA A 93 8.14 15.70 -2.09
C ALA A 93 7.33 14.39 -2.01
N ASP A 94 6.09 14.39 -2.51
CA ASP A 94 5.23 13.20 -2.57
C ASP A 94 5.85 12.13 -3.47
N LEU A 95 6.33 12.53 -4.65
CA LEU A 95 6.89 11.62 -5.63
C LEU A 95 8.17 10.94 -5.13
N ARG A 96 9.00 11.65 -4.34
CA ARG A 96 10.19 11.10 -3.68
C ARG A 96 9.83 9.98 -2.70
N LEU A 97 8.80 10.18 -1.87
CA LEU A 97 8.36 9.17 -0.90
C LEU A 97 7.67 7.99 -1.59
N ALA A 98 6.84 8.25 -2.60
CA ALA A 98 6.23 7.20 -3.43
C ALA A 98 7.29 6.34 -4.12
N ARG A 99 8.32 6.95 -4.73
CA ARG A 99 9.45 6.20 -5.31
C ARG A 99 10.23 5.41 -4.26
N HIS A 100 10.36 5.94 -3.04
CA HIS A 100 11.01 5.21 -1.95
C HIS A 100 10.20 3.98 -1.55
N ALA A 101 8.88 4.10 -1.33
CA ALA A 101 7.99 2.97 -1.06
C ALA A 101 8.01 1.93 -2.20
N TRP A 102 7.95 2.39 -3.45
CA TRP A 102 8.06 1.51 -4.62
C TRP A 102 9.36 0.70 -4.61
N ARG A 103 10.50 1.34 -4.32
CA ARG A 103 11.80 0.65 -4.21
C ARG A 103 11.81 -0.34 -3.04
N ARG A 104 11.21 0.00 -1.90
CA ARG A 104 11.06 -0.91 -0.76
C ARG A 104 10.27 -2.16 -1.14
N LEU A 105 9.18 -2.01 -1.88
CA LEU A 105 8.38 -3.13 -2.34
C LEU A 105 9.10 -4.02 -3.37
N VAL A 106 9.75 -3.42 -4.36
CA VAL A 106 10.44 -4.16 -5.42
C VAL A 106 11.69 -4.88 -4.92
N LYS A 107 12.44 -4.26 -3.99
CA LYS A 107 13.67 -4.83 -3.42
C LYS A 107 13.41 -5.66 -2.16
N GLY A 108 12.28 -5.42 -1.51
CA GLY A 108 11.87 -6.09 -0.29
C GLY A 108 11.54 -7.53 -0.56
N ARG A 109 12.26 -8.42 0.11
CA ARG A 109 11.98 -9.84 0.17
C ARG A 109 11.94 -10.24 1.63
N MET A 110 10.93 -11.02 2.00
CA MET A 110 10.92 -11.66 3.30
C MET A 110 12.01 -12.73 3.29
N LEU A 111 12.95 -12.66 4.25
CA LEU A 111 13.90 -13.75 4.43
C LEU A 111 13.14 -14.90 5.07
N ALA A 112 13.33 -16.12 4.56
CA ALA A 112 12.58 -17.34 4.92
C ALA A 112 12.73 -17.82 6.38
N GLY A 113 13.16 -16.96 7.31
CA GLY A 113 13.42 -17.28 8.71
C GLY A 113 12.47 -16.63 9.73
N PHE A 114 11.43 -15.90 9.30
CA PHE A 114 10.48 -15.28 10.23
C PHE A 114 9.04 -15.81 10.09
N THR A 115 8.86 -17.05 9.62
CA THR A 115 7.55 -17.70 9.72
C THR A 115 7.28 -18.05 11.19
N VAL A 116 6.45 -17.27 11.87
CA VAL A 116 5.76 -17.78 13.06
C VAL A 116 4.83 -18.88 12.59
N SER A 117 5.16 -20.10 13.00
CA SER A 117 4.37 -21.34 12.92
C SER A 117 3.87 -21.79 11.53
N GLY A 118 4.59 -22.78 10.98
CA GLY A 118 3.91 -24.01 10.56
C GLY A 118 3.62 -24.27 9.08
N VAL A 119 4.20 -23.54 8.13
CA VAL A 119 4.15 -23.96 6.72
C VAL A 119 5.57 -23.99 6.13
N ALA A 120 6.09 -25.20 5.97
CA ALA A 120 7.34 -25.46 5.27
C ALA A 120 7.10 -25.63 3.77
N ALA A 121 8.01 -25.00 3.01
CA ALA A 121 8.55 -25.46 1.74
C ALA A 121 7.62 -25.49 0.50
N ASP A 122 7.51 -24.32 -0.14
CA ASP A 122 7.83 -24.13 -1.56
C ASP A 122 8.15 -22.64 -1.78
N ALA A 123 9.15 -22.14 -1.05
CA ALA A 123 9.36 -20.71 -0.88
C ALA A 123 10.23 -20.14 -2.01
N SER A 124 9.65 -19.95 -3.20
CA SER A 124 10.06 -18.75 -3.95
C SER A 124 9.95 -17.58 -2.98
N PRO A 125 11.00 -16.75 -2.80
CA PRO A 125 10.94 -15.65 -1.85
C PRO A 125 9.73 -14.79 -2.19
N LEU A 126 8.72 -14.81 -1.33
CA LEU A 126 7.54 -13.96 -1.49
C LEU A 126 8.05 -12.52 -1.45
N THR A 127 7.89 -11.84 -2.56
CA THR A 127 8.26 -10.43 -2.67
C THR A 127 7.34 -9.62 -1.76
N ALA A 128 7.84 -8.50 -1.25
CA ALA A 128 7.00 -7.57 -0.48
C ALA A 128 5.74 -7.17 -1.29
N CYS A 129 5.84 -7.06 -2.62
CA CYS A 129 4.68 -6.82 -3.47
C CYS A 129 3.63 -7.93 -3.37
N CYS A 130 4.00 -9.22 -3.49
CA CYS A 130 3.05 -10.32 -3.44
C CYS A 130 2.33 -10.40 -2.08
N ILE A 131 3.09 -10.25 -0.99
CA ILE A 131 2.53 -10.23 0.38
C ILE A 131 1.61 -9.02 0.53
N GLY A 132 2.12 -7.82 0.24
CA GLY A 132 1.37 -6.57 0.39
C GLY A 132 0.09 -6.56 -0.44
N LEU A 133 0.11 -7.04 -1.69
CA LEU A 133 -1.09 -7.14 -2.55
C LEU A 133 -2.12 -8.12 -2.00
N SER A 134 -1.67 -9.27 -1.49
CA SER A 134 -2.57 -10.29 -0.94
C SER A 134 -3.27 -9.77 0.33
N HIS A 135 -2.51 -9.16 1.23
CA HIS A 135 -3.05 -8.57 2.45
C HIS A 135 -3.91 -7.34 2.16
N ALA A 136 -3.51 -6.46 1.23
CA ALA A 136 -4.29 -5.28 0.85
C ALA A 136 -5.67 -5.66 0.29
N ARG A 137 -5.72 -6.70 -0.55
CA ARG A 137 -7.00 -7.21 -1.07
C ARG A 137 -7.88 -7.76 0.04
N ARG A 138 -7.32 -8.57 0.95
CA ARG A 138 -8.05 -9.10 2.11
C ARG A 138 -8.57 -7.98 3.00
N ALA A 139 -7.75 -6.95 3.24
CA ALA A 139 -8.12 -5.81 4.07
C ALA A 139 -9.29 -5.02 3.45
N ILE A 140 -9.22 -4.74 2.15
CA ILE A 140 -10.33 -4.09 1.43
C ILE A 140 -11.59 -4.95 1.44
N ASP A 141 -11.47 -6.25 1.14
CA ASP A 141 -12.62 -7.15 1.10
C ASP A 141 -13.31 -7.22 2.48
N ALA A 142 -12.52 -7.28 3.57
CA ALA A 142 -13.04 -7.23 4.95
C ALA A 142 -13.68 -5.88 5.31
N TYR A 143 -13.07 -4.76 4.89
CA TYR A 143 -13.63 -3.42 5.08
C TYR A 143 -14.99 -3.28 4.39
N CYS A 144 -15.08 -3.67 3.11
CA CYS A 144 -16.32 -3.62 2.34
C CYS A 144 -17.43 -4.51 2.93
N HIS A 145 -17.10 -5.61 3.60
CA HIS A 145 -18.09 -6.47 4.25
C HIS A 145 -18.64 -5.90 5.56
N ARG A 146 -17.94 -4.97 6.21
CA ARG A 146 -18.38 -4.36 7.49
C ARG A 146 -19.17 -3.07 7.30
N GLN A 147 -19.08 -2.48 6.12
CA GLN A 147 -19.84 -1.29 5.76
C GLN A 147 -21.26 -1.70 5.29
N PRO A 148 -22.33 -1.06 5.81
CA PRO A 148 -23.72 -1.42 5.54
C PRO A 148 -24.20 -1.10 4.12
#